data_AF-A0A354XAP8-F1
#
_entry.id   AF-A0A354XAP8-F1
#
_cell.length_a   1.000
_cell.length_b   1.000
_cell.length_c   1.000
_cell.angle_alpha   90.00
_cell.angle_beta   90.00
_cell.angle_gamma   90.00
#
_symmetry.space_group_name_H-M   'P 1'
#
loop_
_entity.id
_entity.type
_entity.pdbx_description
1 polymer ?
#
loop_
_entity_poly.entity_id
_entity_poly.type
_entity_poly.pdbx_seq_one_letter_code
_entity_poly.pdbx_strand_id
1 'polypeptide(L)'
;MENKTIFDTVNSKTAFGIGFVSAILMVGTLGFIVLGGCFLKGDCTNLNGNAAQADDLAIAKEEAPAAAQVAADEPASIPIVSSTDHIRGDENAPITIIEYSDFECPYCSKFHETMVQVMEEYDGQVRWVYRHFPLSFHPNSQSAAEASECAANQGKFWEYADKLTENRASLGADVYLSIAGELGLNTTTFQSCLDNDEEETTITTMYQGGIGAGVTGTPGSFIIDSKGSATPVKGALPFETVKTMLDEILAE
;
A
#
# COMPACT_ATOMS: atom_id res chain seq x y z
N MET A 1 12.78 36.36 -58.08
CA MET A 1 13.43 36.93 -56.88
C MET A 1 12.68 36.35 -55.69
N GLU A 2 13.17 35.22 -55.20
CA GLU A 2 12.65 34.47 -54.05
C GLU A 2 13.14 35.12 -52.75
N ASN A 3 12.24 35.41 -51.81
CA ASN A 3 12.60 35.71 -50.44
C ASN A 3 12.55 34.41 -49.63
N LYS A 4 13.70 33.77 -49.43
CA LYS A 4 13.85 32.69 -48.45
C LYS A 4 14.11 33.30 -47.08
N THR A 5 13.19 33.05 -46.17
CA THR A 5 13.27 33.42 -44.75
C THR A 5 14.32 32.60 -44.01
N ILE A 6 14.96 33.22 -43.04
CA ILE A 6 16.12 32.73 -42.26
C ILE A 6 15.81 31.42 -41.48
N PHE A 7 14.53 31.07 -41.32
CA PHE A 7 14.07 29.90 -40.58
C PHE A 7 14.25 28.55 -41.30
N ASP A 8 14.50 28.53 -42.61
CA ASP A 8 14.64 27.27 -43.36
C ASP A 8 16.04 26.63 -43.25
N THR A 9 16.99 27.29 -42.57
CA THR A 9 18.39 26.82 -42.50
C THR A 9 18.75 26.18 -41.15
N VAL A 10 17.82 26.03 -40.22
CA VAL A 10 18.15 25.57 -38.85
C VAL A 10 17.77 24.10 -38.66
N ASN A 11 18.77 23.23 -38.60
CA ASN A 11 18.62 21.81 -38.29
C ASN A 11 18.09 21.62 -36.85
N SER A 12 17.17 20.67 -36.66
CA SER A 12 16.56 20.31 -35.37
C SER A 12 17.60 20.09 -34.25
N LYS A 13 18.78 19.53 -34.55
CA LYS A 13 19.84 19.30 -33.55
C LYS A 13 20.52 20.58 -33.06
N THR A 14 20.57 21.63 -33.88
CA THR A 14 21.13 22.94 -33.50
C THR A 14 20.14 23.81 -32.74
N ALA A 15 18.83 23.57 -32.90
CA ALA A 15 17.78 24.29 -32.16
C ALA A 15 17.78 23.94 -30.65
N PHE A 16 18.05 22.68 -30.30
CA PHE A 16 18.08 22.23 -28.90
C PHE A 16 19.30 22.78 -28.13
N GLY A 17 20.46 22.88 -28.78
CA GLY A 17 21.68 23.41 -28.16
C GLY A 17 21.61 24.90 -27.83
N ILE A 18 20.94 25.69 -28.65
CA ILE A 18 20.78 27.14 -28.43
C ILE A 18 19.81 27.41 -27.26
N GLY A 19 18.76 26.60 -27.11
CA GLY A 19 17.82 26.71 -25.99
C GLY A 19 18.44 26.43 -24.61
N PHE A 20 19.34 25.45 -24.52
CA PHE A 20 19.97 25.05 -23.25
C PHE A 20 20.98 26.09 -22.73
N VAL A 21 21.72 26.75 -23.64
CA VAL A 21 22.68 27.80 -23.29
C VAL A 21 21.98 29.07 -22.80
N SER A 22 20.83 29.42 -23.38
CA SER A 22 20.02 30.57 -22.94
C SER A 22 19.38 30.37 -21.56
N ALA A 23 19.00 29.14 -21.20
CA ALA A 23 18.43 28.84 -19.87
C ALA A 23 19.48 28.94 -18.74
N ILE A 24 20.72 28.49 -18.99
CA ILE A 24 21.82 28.54 -18.01
C ILE A 24 22.26 30.00 -17.71
N LEU A 25 22.20 30.89 -18.71
CA LEU A 25 22.52 32.32 -18.54
C LEU A 25 21.47 33.07 -17.69
N MET A 26 20.19 32.66 -17.73
CA MET A 26 19.15 33.26 -16.88
C MET A 26 19.24 32.83 -15.41
N VAL A 27 19.61 31.58 -15.13
CA VAL A 27 19.77 31.09 -13.75
C VAL A 27 21.03 31.69 -13.10
N GLY A 28 22.12 31.85 -13.86
CA GLY A 28 23.36 32.46 -13.39
C GLY A 28 23.24 33.94 -13.02
N THR A 29 22.37 34.69 -13.68
CA THR A 29 22.15 36.12 -13.40
C THR A 29 21.31 36.35 -12.14
N LEU A 30 20.36 35.48 -11.82
CA LEU A 30 19.60 35.53 -10.56
C LEU A 30 20.45 35.17 -9.33
N GLY A 31 21.35 34.17 -9.44
CA GLY A 31 22.27 33.80 -8.36
C GLY A 31 23.29 34.89 -8.01
N PHE A 32 23.72 35.68 -8.99
CA PHE A 32 24.66 36.77 -8.78
C PHE A 32 24.04 37.99 -8.06
N ILE A 33 22.73 38.22 -8.23
CA ILE A 33 22.01 39.32 -7.57
C ILE A 33 21.80 39.03 -6.07
N VAL A 34 21.53 37.77 -5.70
CA VAL A 34 21.31 37.38 -4.29
C VAL A 34 22.62 37.38 -3.49
N LEU A 35 23.74 36.97 -4.09
CA LEU A 35 25.07 37.02 -3.46
C LEU A 35 25.72 38.42 -3.51
N GLY A 36 25.37 39.26 -4.50
CA GLY A 36 25.83 40.65 -4.58
C GLY A 36 25.17 41.61 -3.58
N GLY A 37 23.97 41.28 -3.08
CA GLY A 37 23.25 42.11 -2.12
C GLY A 37 23.92 42.22 -0.74
N CYS A 38 24.65 41.18 -0.31
CA CYS A 38 25.41 41.19 0.95
C CYS A 38 26.69 42.05 0.90
N PHE A 39 27.14 42.46 -0.30
CA PHE A 39 28.38 43.23 -0.46
C PHE A 39 28.17 44.74 -0.61
N LEU A 40 26.92 45.23 -0.73
CA LEU A 40 26.62 46.67 -0.92
C LEU A 40 25.90 47.33 0.27
N LYS A 41 25.41 46.54 1.24
CA LYS A 41 24.92 47.03 2.54
C LYS A 41 25.77 46.41 3.64
N GLY A 42 26.88 47.08 3.95
CA GLY A 42 27.90 46.61 4.88
C GLY A 42 27.40 46.52 6.33
N ASP A 43 26.74 45.41 6.68
CA ASP A 43 26.48 45.01 8.07
C ASP A 43 26.85 43.53 8.26
N CYS A 44 28.14 43.23 8.08
CA CYS A 44 28.72 41.92 8.37
C CYS A 44 30.03 42.05 9.14
N THR A 45 30.03 42.72 10.29
CA THR A 45 31.12 42.57 11.28
C THR A 45 30.67 43.00 12.68
N ASN A 46 30.43 42.03 13.58
CA ASN A 46 30.83 42.20 14.97
C ASN A 46 31.33 40.86 15.51
N LEU A 47 32.62 40.61 15.24
CA LEU A 47 33.44 39.60 15.87
C LEU A 47 34.55 40.36 16.61
N ASN A 48 34.33 40.69 17.89
CA ASN A 48 35.43 41.06 18.77
C ASN A 48 35.06 40.98 20.27
N GLY A 49 35.87 40.25 21.05
CA GLY A 49 36.27 40.69 22.40
C GLY A 49 35.70 39.95 23.62
N ASN A 50 36.52 39.04 24.18
CA ASN A 50 36.42 38.40 25.51
C ASN A 50 36.27 39.38 26.69
N ALA A 51 35.54 38.97 27.74
CA ALA A 51 35.98 39.00 29.16
C ALA A 51 35.04 38.17 30.05
N ALA A 52 35.63 37.45 31.00
CA ALA A 52 35.05 36.40 31.83
C ALA A 52 34.45 36.89 33.17
N GLN A 53 33.47 36.12 33.69
CA GLN A 53 33.27 35.63 35.08
C GLN A 53 31.76 35.35 35.26
N ALA A 54 31.35 34.08 35.24
CA ALA A 54 31.32 33.13 36.37
C ALA A 54 30.14 33.39 37.32
N ASP A 55 29.09 32.57 37.21
CA ASP A 55 28.48 31.89 38.36
C ASP A 55 27.38 30.89 37.93
N ASP A 56 27.57 29.66 38.41
CA ASP A 56 26.58 28.79 39.05
C ASP A 56 25.30 28.28 38.31
N LEU A 57 25.24 26.94 38.28
CA LEU A 57 24.09 26.03 38.34
C LEU A 57 23.17 25.80 37.12
N ALA A 58 22.94 24.48 36.94
CA ALA A 58 21.83 23.80 36.28
C ALA A 58 21.89 23.67 34.74
N ILE A 59 22.35 22.48 34.30
CA ILE A 59 22.02 21.93 32.99
C ILE A 59 20.51 21.59 33.01
N ALA A 60 19.70 22.50 32.49
CA ALA A 60 18.35 22.18 32.02
C ALA A 60 18.48 21.63 30.59
N LYS A 61 18.16 20.35 30.45
CA LYS A 61 17.92 19.68 29.17
C LYS A 61 16.67 20.31 28.56
N GLU A 62 16.83 21.11 27.52
CA GLU A 62 15.74 21.71 26.77
C GLU A 62 15.06 20.59 25.95
N GLU A 63 13.87 20.19 26.41
CA GLU A 63 13.00 19.25 25.71
C GLU A 63 12.38 19.94 24.48
N ALA A 64 12.61 19.35 23.32
CA ALA A 64 11.92 19.69 22.09
C ALA A 64 10.40 19.48 22.25
N PRO A 65 9.56 20.30 21.58
CA PRO A 65 8.12 20.32 21.83
C PRO A 65 7.47 18.98 21.46
N ALA A 66 6.74 18.43 22.43
CA ALA A 66 5.85 17.30 22.27
C ALA A 66 4.75 17.64 21.26
N ALA A 67 4.86 17.10 20.05
CA ALA A 67 3.78 17.06 19.06
C ALA A 67 3.96 15.84 18.14
N ALA A 68 3.78 14.64 18.71
CA ALA A 68 3.43 13.40 18.01
C ALA A 68 3.01 12.32 19.03
N GLN A 69 1.99 12.63 19.84
CA GLN A 69 1.28 11.64 20.64
C GLN A 69 -0.22 11.96 20.59
N VAL A 70 -0.85 11.56 19.49
CA VAL A 70 -2.30 11.39 19.28
C VAL A 70 -2.38 10.52 18.01
N ALA A 71 -2.92 9.30 17.96
CA ALA A 71 -3.83 8.59 18.82
C ALA A 71 -3.49 7.09 18.81
N ALA A 72 -3.47 6.48 19.98
CA ALA A 72 -3.46 5.03 20.16
C ALA A 72 -4.32 4.72 21.38
N ASP A 73 -5.61 5.06 21.30
CA ASP A 73 -6.61 4.67 22.32
C ASP A 73 -8.05 4.73 21.80
N GLU A 74 -8.26 4.77 20.48
CA GLU A 74 -9.56 4.40 19.93
C GLU A 74 -9.61 2.86 19.89
N PRO A 75 -10.64 2.22 20.47
CA PRO A 75 -10.77 0.77 20.38
C PRO A 75 -10.85 0.41 18.90
N ALA A 76 -9.95 -0.48 18.46
CA ALA A 76 -9.98 -1.02 17.11
C ALA A 76 -11.42 -1.44 16.78
N SER A 77 -11.98 -0.85 15.73
CA SER A 77 -13.35 -1.16 15.32
C SER A 77 -13.35 -2.59 14.79
N ILE A 78 -14.22 -3.45 15.36
CA ILE A 78 -14.39 -4.81 14.86
C ILE A 78 -14.77 -4.72 13.37
N PRO A 79 -14.00 -5.35 12.46
CA PRO A 79 -14.32 -5.27 11.04
C PRO A 79 -15.66 -5.97 10.78
N ILE A 80 -16.58 -5.27 10.10
CA ILE A 80 -17.91 -5.78 9.74
C ILE A 80 -17.86 -6.21 8.27
N VAL A 81 -18.42 -7.38 7.94
CA VAL A 81 -18.57 -7.84 6.55
C VAL A 81 -19.56 -6.95 5.80
N SER A 82 -19.18 -6.58 4.58
CA SER A 82 -19.90 -5.70 3.68
C SER A 82 -20.26 -6.42 2.37
N SER A 83 -21.15 -5.84 1.57
CA SER A 83 -21.54 -6.42 0.28
C SER A 83 -20.44 -6.38 -0.79
N THR A 84 -19.33 -5.70 -0.53
CA THR A 84 -18.17 -5.62 -1.44
C THR A 84 -17.06 -6.59 -1.05
N ASP A 85 -17.25 -7.37 0.03
CA ASP A 85 -16.28 -8.37 0.43
C ASP A 85 -16.37 -9.63 -0.43
N HIS A 86 -15.21 -10.20 -0.74
CA HIS A 86 -15.14 -11.52 -1.36
C HIS A 86 -15.28 -12.58 -0.29
N ILE A 87 -16.33 -13.41 -0.39
CA ILE A 87 -16.64 -14.46 0.57
C ILE A 87 -16.40 -15.83 -0.07
N ARG A 88 -15.66 -16.70 0.61
CA ARG A 88 -15.54 -18.15 0.29
C ARG A 88 -16.28 -18.93 1.37
N GLY A 89 -17.09 -19.91 0.96
CA GLY A 89 -17.92 -20.71 1.86
C GLY A 89 -19.38 -20.21 1.91
N ASP A 90 -20.13 -20.67 2.92
CA ASP A 90 -21.53 -20.28 3.11
C ASP A 90 -21.61 -18.85 3.65
N GLU A 91 -22.27 -17.94 2.93
CA GLU A 91 -22.49 -16.55 3.37
C GLU A 91 -23.18 -16.45 4.74
N ASN A 92 -23.89 -17.49 5.19
CA ASN A 92 -24.60 -17.54 6.47
C ASN A 92 -23.86 -18.35 7.55
N ALA A 93 -22.62 -18.75 7.30
CA ALA A 93 -21.81 -19.46 8.27
C ALA A 93 -21.76 -18.73 9.63
N PRO A 94 -21.89 -19.46 10.76
CA PRO A 94 -21.89 -18.86 12.09
C PRO A 94 -20.55 -18.22 12.49
N ILE A 95 -19.45 -18.61 11.83
CA ILE A 95 -18.12 -18.06 12.07
C ILE A 95 -17.63 -17.33 10.81
N THR A 96 -17.13 -16.11 10.99
CA THR A 96 -16.48 -15.34 9.92
C THR A 96 -14.99 -15.22 10.22
N ILE A 97 -14.14 -15.54 9.25
CA ILE A 97 -12.71 -15.18 9.30
C ILE A 97 -12.49 -14.05 8.31
N ILE A 98 -12.17 -12.86 8.80
CA ILE A 98 -11.74 -11.73 7.97
C ILE A 98 -10.22 -11.73 7.95
N GLU A 99 -9.63 -11.82 6.76
CA GLU A 99 -8.19 -11.78 6.55
C GLU A 99 -7.81 -10.53 5.75
N TYR A 100 -6.93 -9.71 6.33
CA TYR A 100 -6.21 -8.67 5.62
C TYR A 100 -4.88 -9.23 5.12
N SER A 101 -4.73 -9.30 3.80
CA SER A 101 -3.66 -10.04 3.16
C SER A 101 -3.00 -9.31 2.01
N ASP A 102 -1.83 -9.82 1.62
CA ASP A 102 -0.98 -9.31 0.56
C ASP A 102 -0.48 -10.49 -0.28
N PHE A 103 -0.81 -10.50 -1.58
CA PHE A 103 -0.47 -11.61 -2.47
C PHE A 103 1.03 -11.80 -2.69
N GLU A 104 1.90 -10.81 -2.44
CA GLU A 104 3.35 -10.99 -2.57
C GLU A 104 4.00 -11.51 -1.26
N CYS A 105 3.28 -11.41 -0.15
CA CYS A 105 3.77 -11.75 1.18
C CYS A 105 3.91 -13.28 1.36
N PRO A 106 5.11 -13.79 1.72
CA PRO A 106 5.32 -15.22 1.90
C PRO A 106 4.54 -15.81 3.09
N TYR A 107 4.29 -15.01 4.13
CA TYR A 107 3.47 -15.46 5.26
C TYR A 107 1.98 -15.52 4.89
N CYS A 108 1.49 -14.61 4.05
CA CYS A 108 0.13 -14.65 3.54
C CYS A 108 -0.08 -15.91 2.70
N SER A 109 0.84 -16.22 1.78
CA SER A 109 0.79 -17.46 1.00
C SER A 109 0.77 -18.72 1.88
N LYS A 110 1.55 -18.77 2.96
CA LYS A 110 1.48 -19.87 3.94
C LYS A 110 0.14 -19.94 4.67
N PHE A 111 -0.43 -18.78 5.01
CA PHE A 111 -1.72 -18.73 5.70
C PHE A 111 -2.88 -19.07 4.78
N HIS A 112 -2.78 -18.75 3.48
CA HIS A 112 -3.71 -19.19 2.45
C HIS A 112 -3.84 -20.73 2.43
N GLU A 113 -2.72 -21.46 2.54
CA GLU A 113 -2.74 -22.93 2.67
C GLU A 113 -3.47 -23.41 3.94
N THR A 114 -3.29 -22.70 5.06
CA THR A 114 -4.06 -22.95 6.29
C THR A 114 -5.55 -22.71 6.05
N MET A 115 -5.91 -21.60 5.41
CA MET A 115 -7.30 -21.22 5.17
C MET A 115 -7.99 -22.17 4.19
N VAL A 116 -7.30 -22.67 3.17
CA VAL A 116 -7.84 -23.72 2.29
C VAL A 116 -8.21 -24.97 3.10
N GLN A 117 -7.35 -25.43 4.00
CA GLN A 117 -7.66 -26.56 4.90
C GLN A 117 -8.83 -26.25 5.84
N VAL A 118 -8.93 -25.02 6.36
CA VAL A 118 -10.07 -24.58 7.17
C VAL A 118 -11.37 -24.66 6.36
N MET A 119 -11.38 -24.17 5.13
CA MET A 119 -12.57 -24.20 4.28
C MET A 119 -12.99 -25.62 3.90
N GLU A 120 -12.06 -26.57 3.83
CA GLU A 120 -12.34 -27.99 3.60
C GLU A 120 -12.91 -28.68 4.85
N GLU A 121 -12.33 -28.44 6.03
CA GLU A 121 -12.73 -29.10 7.29
C GLU A 121 -14.04 -28.53 7.87
N TYR A 122 -14.26 -27.21 7.73
CA TYR A 122 -15.37 -26.49 8.35
C TYR A 122 -16.42 -26.03 7.34
N ASP A 123 -16.65 -26.82 6.29
CA ASP A 123 -17.68 -26.53 5.27
C ASP A 123 -19.05 -26.22 5.91
N GLY A 124 -19.68 -25.14 5.46
CA GLY A 124 -20.92 -24.59 6.02
C GLY A 124 -20.82 -23.95 7.42
N GLN A 125 -19.70 -24.09 8.13
CA GLN A 125 -19.52 -23.55 9.49
C GLN A 125 -18.66 -22.28 9.52
N VAL A 126 -17.74 -22.14 8.57
CA VAL A 126 -16.86 -20.98 8.43
C VAL A 126 -17.08 -20.32 7.07
N ARG A 127 -17.10 -18.98 7.05
CA ARG A 127 -16.92 -18.19 5.83
C ARG A 127 -15.65 -17.38 5.92
N TRP A 128 -14.88 -17.39 4.85
CA TRP A 128 -13.63 -16.64 4.74
C TRP A 128 -13.84 -15.39 3.89
N VAL A 129 -13.51 -14.25 4.48
CA VAL A 129 -13.53 -12.92 3.85
C VAL A 129 -12.09 -12.49 3.60
N TYR A 130 -11.77 -12.17 2.35
CA TYR A 130 -10.47 -11.63 1.98
C TYR A 130 -10.55 -10.11 1.80
N ARG A 131 -9.57 -9.39 2.35
CA ARG A 131 -9.40 -7.94 2.18
C ARG A 131 -7.97 -7.60 1.82
N HIS A 132 -7.80 -6.69 0.87
CA HIS A 132 -6.49 -6.22 0.46
C HIS A 132 -5.82 -5.39 1.55
N PHE A 133 -4.56 -5.70 1.83
CA PHE A 133 -3.67 -4.90 2.67
C PHE A 133 -2.28 -4.84 2.05
N PRO A 134 -2.12 -4.15 0.90
CA PRO A 134 -0.87 -4.15 0.19
C PRO A 134 0.25 -3.48 0.98
N LEU A 135 1.43 -4.10 0.99
CA LEU A 135 2.58 -3.60 1.74
C LEU A 135 3.52 -2.81 0.82
N SER A 136 3.89 -1.60 1.20
CA SER A 136 4.67 -0.68 0.35
C SER A 136 6.08 -1.15 -0.02
N PHE A 137 6.63 -2.13 0.71
CA PHE A 137 7.92 -2.74 0.43
C PHE A 137 7.82 -3.99 -0.48
N HIS A 138 6.61 -4.40 -0.86
CA HIS A 138 6.33 -5.45 -1.83
C HIS A 138 5.95 -4.78 -3.17
N PRO A 139 6.85 -4.80 -4.17
CA PRO A 139 6.69 -4.01 -5.40
C PRO A 139 5.47 -4.39 -6.26
N ASN A 140 4.96 -5.62 -6.11
CA ASN A 140 3.83 -6.16 -6.85
C ASN A 140 2.55 -6.25 -6.01
N SER A 141 2.60 -5.82 -4.74
CA SER A 141 1.49 -5.98 -3.82
C SER A 141 0.21 -5.28 -4.27
N GLN A 142 0.33 -4.00 -4.63
CA GLN A 142 -0.79 -3.19 -5.12
C GLN A 142 -1.32 -3.75 -6.45
N SER A 143 -0.43 -4.02 -7.42
CA SER A 143 -0.86 -4.47 -8.75
C SER A 143 -1.45 -5.89 -8.73
N ALA A 144 -1.02 -6.76 -7.81
CA ALA A 144 -1.65 -8.07 -7.62
C ALA A 144 -3.04 -7.96 -6.99
N ALA A 145 -3.24 -7.01 -6.05
CA ALA A 145 -4.55 -6.71 -5.51
C ALA A 145 -5.51 -6.22 -6.60
N GLU A 146 -5.07 -5.24 -7.42
CA GLU A 146 -5.85 -4.73 -8.56
C GLU A 146 -6.19 -5.84 -9.56
N ALA A 147 -5.21 -6.69 -9.86
CA ALA A 147 -5.43 -7.83 -10.75
C ALA A 147 -6.52 -8.78 -10.23
N SER A 148 -6.55 -9.05 -8.92
CA SER A 148 -7.59 -9.90 -8.35
C SER A 148 -8.99 -9.27 -8.37
N GLU A 149 -9.09 -7.94 -8.18
CA GLU A 149 -10.35 -7.21 -8.26
C GLU A 149 -10.85 -7.09 -9.71
N CYS A 150 -9.95 -6.90 -10.67
CA CYS A 150 -10.29 -6.98 -12.10
C CYS A 150 -10.81 -8.37 -12.52
N ALA A 151 -10.36 -9.44 -11.85
CA ALA A 151 -10.93 -10.77 -11.99
C ALA A 151 -12.27 -10.92 -11.26
N ALA A 152 -12.44 -10.26 -10.10
CA ALA A 152 -13.69 -10.21 -9.35
C ALA A 152 -14.83 -9.57 -10.13
N ASN A 153 -14.54 -8.51 -10.90
CA ASN A 153 -15.49 -7.89 -11.83
C ASN A 153 -16.04 -8.85 -12.89
N GLN A 154 -15.38 -10.00 -13.07
CA GLN A 154 -15.78 -11.07 -13.97
C GLN A 154 -16.18 -12.36 -13.23
N GLY A 155 -16.40 -12.27 -11.91
CA GLY A 155 -16.90 -13.35 -11.07
C GLY A 155 -15.87 -14.43 -10.72
N LYS A 156 -14.57 -14.09 -10.74
CA LYS A 156 -13.47 -15.06 -10.55
C LYS A 156 -12.44 -14.64 -9.52
N PHE A 157 -12.85 -13.92 -8.47
CA PHE A 157 -11.92 -13.48 -7.42
C PHE A 157 -11.13 -14.64 -6.81
N TRP A 158 -11.81 -15.67 -6.30
CA TRP A 158 -11.16 -16.74 -5.53
C TRP A 158 -10.26 -17.62 -6.38
N GLU A 159 -10.69 -18.01 -7.58
CA GLU A 159 -9.85 -18.79 -8.48
C GLU A 159 -8.60 -17.99 -8.91
N TYR A 160 -8.75 -16.69 -9.08
CA TYR A 160 -7.63 -15.80 -9.41
C TYR A 160 -6.70 -15.59 -8.21
N ALA A 161 -7.24 -15.39 -7.01
CA ALA A 161 -6.49 -15.26 -5.76
C ALA A 161 -5.68 -16.54 -5.45
N ASP A 162 -6.28 -17.71 -5.62
CA ASP A 162 -5.58 -19.00 -5.48
C ASP A 162 -4.37 -19.06 -6.46
N LYS A 163 -4.56 -18.65 -7.72
CA LYS A 163 -3.49 -18.61 -8.74
C LYS A 163 -2.41 -17.57 -8.48
N LEU A 164 -2.76 -16.38 -7.96
CA LEU A 164 -1.77 -15.38 -7.55
C LEU A 164 -0.88 -15.93 -6.43
N THR A 165 -1.49 -16.56 -5.42
CA THR A 165 -0.76 -17.18 -4.31
C THR A 165 0.18 -18.29 -4.79
N GLU A 166 -0.27 -19.16 -5.69
CA GLU A 166 0.57 -20.19 -6.33
C GLU A 166 1.78 -19.58 -7.08
N ASN A 167 1.61 -18.40 -7.67
CA ASN A 167 2.62 -17.72 -8.48
C ASN A 167 3.32 -16.54 -7.75
N ARG A 168 3.21 -16.46 -6.42
CA ARG A 168 3.72 -15.36 -5.58
C ARG A 168 5.15 -14.91 -5.92
N ALA A 169 6.03 -15.86 -6.26
CA ALA A 169 7.43 -15.57 -6.56
C ALA A 169 7.68 -14.95 -7.96
N SER A 170 6.64 -14.82 -8.79
CA SER A 170 6.74 -14.39 -10.19
C SER A 170 5.65 -13.38 -10.56
N LEU A 171 5.03 -12.73 -9.58
CA LEU A 171 3.99 -11.71 -9.81
C LEU A 171 4.49 -10.60 -10.74
N GLY A 172 3.58 -10.11 -11.58
CA GLY A 172 3.83 -9.09 -12.59
C GLY A 172 2.83 -9.18 -13.74
N ALA A 173 2.79 -8.14 -14.58
CA ALA A 173 1.78 -7.97 -15.63
C ALA A 173 1.60 -9.21 -16.53
N ASP A 174 2.70 -9.84 -16.98
CA ASP A 174 2.64 -11.02 -17.84
C ASP A 174 1.96 -12.21 -17.13
N VAL A 175 2.28 -12.42 -15.84
CA VAL A 175 1.67 -13.49 -15.03
C VAL A 175 0.20 -13.20 -14.78
N TYR A 176 -0.17 -11.94 -14.53
CA TYR A 176 -1.56 -11.57 -14.31
C TYR A 176 -2.42 -11.87 -15.55
N LEU A 177 -1.94 -11.45 -16.73
CA LEU A 177 -2.64 -11.70 -17.98
C LEU A 177 -2.69 -13.20 -18.33
N SER A 178 -1.63 -13.95 -18.01
CA SER A 178 -1.60 -15.41 -18.19
C SER A 178 -2.68 -16.10 -17.33
N ILE A 179 -2.74 -15.79 -16.04
CA ILE A 179 -3.74 -16.34 -15.11
C ILE A 179 -5.15 -15.99 -15.60
N ALA A 180 -5.38 -14.74 -16.02
CA ALA A 180 -6.67 -14.32 -16.56
C ALA A 180 -7.08 -15.16 -17.79
N GLY A 181 -6.14 -15.41 -18.70
CA GLY A 181 -6.36 -16.28 -19.86
C GLY A 181 -6.65 -17.74 -19.48
N GLU A 182 -5.90 -18.29 -18.52
CA GLU A 182 -6.10 -19.66 -18.02
C GLU A 182 -7.48 -19.86 -17.39
N LEU A 183 -7.99 -18.85 -16.68
CA LEU A 183 -9.31 -18.87 -16.04
C LEU A 183 -10.45 -18.51 -16.99
N GLY A 184 -10.16 -18.24 -18.26
CA GLY A 184 -11.16 -17.92 -19.28
C GLY A 184 -11.79 -16.54 -19.13
N LEU A 185 -11.09 -15.60 -18.47
CA LEU A 185 -11.52 -14.21 -18.38
C LEU A 185 -11.43 -13.52 -19.74
N ASN A 186 -12.20 -12.44 -19.92
CA ASN A 186 -11.99 -11.54 -21.04
C ASN A 186 -10.73 -10.72 -20.77
N THR A 187 -9.62 -11.14 -21.39
CA THR A 187 -8.31 -10.52 -21.20
C THR A 187 -8.25 -9.06 -21.65
N THR A 188 -9.10 -8.63 -22.60
CA THR A 188 -9.18 -7.22 -23.01
C THR A 188 -9.84 -6.37 -21.93
N THR A 189 -10.98 -6.83 -21.38
CA THR A 189 -11.64 -6.16 -20.25
C THR A 189 -10.76 -6.16 -19.01
N PHE A 190 -10.12 -7.28 -18.72
CA PHE A 190 -9.19 -7.42 -17.61
C PHE A 190 -8.02 -6.44 -17.71
N GLN A 191 -7.34 -6.39 -18.88
CA GLN A 191 -6.22 -5.48 -19.08
C GLN A 191 -6.65 -4.02 -19.00
N SER A 192 -7.82 -3.67 -19.54
CA SER A 192 -8.36 -2.31 -19.43
C SER A 192 -8.61 -1.90 -17.97
N CYS A 193 -9.13 -2.82 -17.15
CA CYS A 193 -9.35 -2.56 -15.72
C CYS A 193 -8.02 -2.29 -14.99
N LEU A 194 -6.99 -3.10 -15.28
CA LEU A 194 -5.64 -2.91 -14.73
C LEU A 194 -4.98 -1.62 -15.19
N ASP A 195 -5.01 -1.32 -16.50
CA ASP A 195 -4.31 -0.16 -17.08
C ASP A 195 -4.91 1.19 -16.65
N ASN A 196 -6.16 1.18 -16.19
CA ASN A 196 -6.89 2.36 -15.76
C ASN A 196 -6.99 2.51 -14.23
N ASP A 197 -6.31 1.64 -13.47
CA ASP A 197 -6.33 1.64 -12.00
C ASP A 197 -7.75 1.63 -11.42
N GLU A 198 -8.71 0.93 -12.06
CA GLU A 198 -10.14 1.01 -11.72
C GLU A 198 -10.43 0.61 -10.27
N GLU A 199 -9.56 -0.19 -9.67
CA GLU A 199 -9.72 -0.80 -8.35
C GLU A 199 -8.90 -0.13 -7.25
N GLU A 200 -8.15 0.95 -7.55
CA GLU A 200 -7.31 1.66 -6.58
C GLU A 200 -8.12 2.12 -5.35
N THR A 201 -9.33 2.63 -5.58
CA THR A 201 -10.22 3.12 -4.51
C THR A 201 -10.77 1.97 -3.66
N THR A 202 -11.12 0.84 -4.28
CA THR A 202 -11.59 -0.38 -3.60
C THR A 202 -10.50 -0.87 -2.63
N ILE A 203 -9.27 -1.00 -3.13
CA ILE A 203 -8.11 -1.47 -2.37
C ILE A 203 -7.74 -0.50 -1.26
N THR A 204 -7.71 0.80 -1.55
CA THR A 204 -7.46 1.84 -0.54
C THR A 204 -8.49 1.77 0.59
N THR A 205 -9.76 1.54 0.26
CA THR A 205 -10.83 1.42 1.27
C THR A 205 -10.61 0.21 2.18
N MET A 206 -10.28 -0.96 1.61
CA MET A 206 -9.95 -2.16 2.39
C MET A 206 -8.72 -1.92 3.27
N TYR A 207 -7.65 -1.35 2.72
CA TYR A 207 -6.42 -1.03 3.43
C TYR A 207 -6.69 -0.12 4.65
N GLN A 208 -7.41 0.99 4.45
CA GLN A 208 -7.77 1.90 5.54
C GLN A 208 -8.67 1.24 6.58
N GLY A 209 -9.58 0.36 6.15
CA GLY A 209 -10.37 -0.46 7.06
C GLY A 209 -9.50 -1.37 7.95
N GLY A 210 -8.45 -1.95 7.39
CA GLY A 210 -7.46 -2.73 8.14
C GLY A 210 -6.72 -1.87 9.17
N ILE A 211 -6.27 -0.68 8.79
CA ILE A 211 -5.64 0.28 9.72
C ILE A 211 -6.58 0.63 10.88
N GLY A 212 -7.86 0.93 10.58
CA GLY A 212 -8.87 1.21 11.60
C GLY A 212 -9.18 0.02 12.52
N ALA A 213 -9.05 -1.20 12.02
CA ALA A 213 -9.15 -2.43 12.80
C ALA A 213 -7.85 -2.80 13.55
N GLY A 214 -6.80 -1.97 13.47
CA GLY A 214 -5.53 -2.20 14.17
C GLY A 214 -4.59 -3.19 13.48
N VAL A 215 -4.79 -3.48 12.19
CA VAL A 215 -3.87 -4.30 11.39
C VAL A 215 -2.57 -3.51 11.17
N THR A 216 -1.44 -4.14 11.54
CA THR A 216 -0.10 -3.54 11.41
C THR A 216 0.83 -4.33 10.49
N GLY A 217 0.35 -5.43 9.92
CA GLY A 217 1.09 -6.30 9.02
C GLY A 217 0.21 -7.47 8.56
N THR A 218 0.73 -8.27 7.64
CA THR A 218 -0.04 -9.36 6.99
C THR A 218 0.58 -10.75 7.25
N PRO A 219 -0.23 -11.81 7.31
CA PRO A 219 -1.69 -11.76 7.37
C PRO A 219 -2.16 -11.22 8.73
N GLY A 220 -3.12 -10.28 8.67
CA GLY A 220 -3.78 -9.71 9.83
C GLY A 220 -5.23 -10.18 9.83
N SER A 221 -5.56 -11.13 10.71
CA SER A 221 -6.86 -11.82 10.63
C SER A 221 -7.66 -11.71 11.91
N PHE A 222 -8.98 -11.88 11.80
CA PHE A 222 -9.93 -11.87 12.91
C PHE A 222 -10.92 -13.01 12.73
N ILE A 223 -11.13 -13.82 13.78
CA ILE A 223 -12.23 -14.78 13.86
C ILE A 223 -13.37 -14.09 14.60
N ILE A 224 -14.53 -13.98 13.96
CA ILE A 224 -15.74 -13.37 14.51
C ILE A 224 -16.76 -14.48 14.74
N ASP A 225 -17.18 -14.65 15.99
CA ASP A 225 -18.17 -15.65 16.39
C ASP A 225 -19.62 -15.19 16.12
N SER A 226 -20.58 -16.10 16.34
CA SER A 226 -22.01 -15.82 16.15
C SER A 226 -22.58 -14.76 17.11
N LYS A 227 -21.87 -14.43 18.19
CA LYS A 227 -22.23 -13.40 19.18
C LYS A 227 -21.63 -12.04 18.82
N GLY A 228 -20.78 -11.97 17.79
CA GLY A 228 -20.08 -10.76 17.34
C GLY A 228 -18.76 -10.47 18.07
N SER A 229 -18.24 -11.42 18.86
CA SER A 229 -16.93 -11.28 19.49
C SER A 229 -15.84 -11.52 18.45
N ALA A 230 -14.82 -10.67 18.42
CA ALA A 230 -13.71 -10.79 17.49
C ALA A 230 -12.41 -11.19 18.20
N THR A 231 -11.83 -12.30 17.77
CA THR A 231 -10.54 -12.81 18.27
C THR A 231 -9.47 -12.62 17.20
N PRO A 232 -8.40 -11.84 17.45
CA PRO A 232 -7.34 -11.63 16.47
C PRO A 232 -6.50 -12.90 16.26
N VAL A 233 -6.23 -13.22 15.00
CA VAL A 233 -5.29 -14.24 14.53
C VAL A 233 -4.08 -13.52 13.94
N LYS A 234 -2.96 -13.55 14.68
CA LYS A 234 -1.78 -12.78 14.33
C LYS A 234 -0.79 -13.62 13.52
N GLY A 235 -0.62 -13.26 12.24
CA GLY A 235 0.35 -13.91 11.36
C GLY A 235 -0.11 -15.28 10.85
N ALA A 236 0.79 -15.98 10.19
CA ALA A 236 0.51 -17.24 9.51
C ALA A 236 0.45 -18.44 10.48
N LEU A 237 -0.60 -18.50 11.30
CA LEU A 237 -0.81 -19.62 12.20
C LEU A 237 -1.02 -20.92 11.41
N PRO A 238 -0.46 -22.06 11.87
CA PRO A 238 -0.72 -23.36 11.27
C PRO A 238 -2.18 -23.79 11.43
N PHE A 239 -2.64 -24.65 10.52
CA PHE A 239 -3.98 -25.24 10.54
C PHE A 239 -4.39 -25.76 11.93
N GLU A 240 -3.59 -26.60 12.58
CA GLU A 240 -3.92 -27.15 13.91
C GLU A 240 -4.19 -26.09 14.99
N THR A 241 -3.52 -24.94 14.90
CA THR A 241 -3.76 -23.83 15.84
C THR A 241 -5.08 -23.14 15.54
N VAL A 242 -5.35 -22.82 14.27
CA VAL A 242 -6.63 -22.22 13.86
C VAL A 242 -7.80 -23.18 14.14
N LYS A 243 -7.60 -24.47 13.89
CA LYS A 243 -8.53 -25.56 14.20
C LYS A 243 -8.94 -25.54 15.67
N THR A 244 -7.96 -25.48 16.58
CA THR A 244 -8.22 -25.43 18.03
C THR A 244 -9.08 -24.22 18.40
N MET A 245 -8.76 -23.04 17.83
CA MET A 245 -9.55 -21.81 18.08
C MET A 245 -10.99 -21.93 17.58
N LEU A 246 -11.19 -22.53 16.40
CA LEU A 246 -12.52 -22.74 15.82
C LEU A 246 -13.34 -23.77 16.62
N ASP A 247 -12.73 -24.89 17.01
CA ASP A 247 -13.38 -25.92 17.82
C ASP A 247 -13.82 -25.37 19.19
N GLU A 248 -13.01 -24.51 19.82
CA GLU A 248 -13.38 -23.83 21.06
C GLU A 248 -14.60 -22.91 20.86
N ILE A 249 -14.63 -22.12 19.78
CA ILE A 249 -15.76 -21.22 19.48
C ILE A 249 -17.05 -22.00 19.16
N LEU A 250 -16.95 -23.10 18.40
CA LEU A 250 -18.09 -23.92 18.01
C LEU A 250 -18.70 -24.71 19.18
N ALA A 251 -17.95 -24.88 20.27
CA ALA A 251 -18.43 -25.59 21.46
C ALA A 251 -19.26 -24.72 22.41
N GLU A 252 -19.29 -23.39 22.22
CA GLU A 252 -20.05 -22.44 23.05
C GLU A 252 -21.51 -22.23 22.63
#